data_AF-A0A8H7F8N2-F1
#
_entry.id   AF-A0A8H7F8N2-F1
#
_cell.length_a   1.000
_cell.length_b   1.000
_cell.length_c   1.000
_cell.angle_alpha   90.00
_cell.angle_beta   90.00
_cell.angle_gamma   90.00
#
_symmetry.space_group_name_H-M   'P 1'
#
loop_
_entity.id
_entity.type
_entity.pdbx_description
1 polymer ?
#
loop_
_entity_poly.entity_id
_entity_poly.type
_entity_poly.pdbx_seq_one_letter_code
_entity_poly.pdbx_strand_id
1 'polypeptide(L)'
;MFENNNEKKQNRARRIVLAKGAFDFLFALSIMFLPKLAYDGIVPALVAKYTGLQFVFRDRDPGGVYFLASLIMGCAFAALSAGMSDQEDAHKTVATLNGMFAYFGLLGCIFSPKSFGSSVLLLASLQDVAWFFMIVLGGGYSVADTLGLKNALGKLKEKKREINAERERRKTKKQQEQGQQGEKHSSEGGT
;
A
#
# COMPACT_ATOMS: atom_id res chain seq x y z
N MET A 1 13.61 27.40 8.16
CA MET A 1 12.67 27.43 6.99
C MET A 1 12.09 26.06 6.63
N PHE A 2 12.71 24.92 7.01
CA PHE A 2 12.20 23.57 6.68
C PHE A 2 10.99 23.11 7.50
N GLU A 3 10.85 23.61 8.73
CA GLU A 3 9.79 23.21 9.67
C GLU A 3 8.37 23.54 9.16
N ASN A 4 8.22 24.71 8.53
CA ASN A 4 6.94 25.18 7.98
C ASN A 4 6.46 24.34 6.77
N ASN A 5 7.36 23.60 6.10
CA ASN A 5 6.98 22.73 4.98
C ASN A 5 6.44 21.38 5.43
N ASN A 6 6.92 20.82 6.54
CA ASN A 6 6.45 19.55 7.06
C ASN A 6 5.04 19.68 7.64
N GLU A 7 4.79 20.73 8.42
CA GLU A 7 3.49 21.03 8.99
C GLU A 7 2.42 21.23 7.89
N LYS A 8 2.76 21.94 6.81
CA LYS A 8 1.86 22.10 5.64
C LYS A 8 1.50 20.77 4.98
N LYS A 9 2.49 19.88 4.78
CA LYS A 9 2.26 18.55 4.19
C LYS A 9 1.38 17.68 5.09
N GLN A 10 1.67 17.69 6.39
CA GLN A 10 0.88 16.95 7.38
C GLN A 10 -0.57 17.44 7.43
N ASN A 11 -0.78 18.76 7.46
CA ASN A 11 -2.11 19.36 7.42
C ASN A 11 -2.86 19.04 6.12
N ARG A 12 -2.15 18.96 4.99
CA ARG A 12 -2.74 18.54 3.71
C ARG A 12 -3.15 17.07 3.73
N ALA A 13 -2.28 16.17 4.19
CA ALA A 13 -2.59 14.75 4.36
C ALA A 13 -3.81 14.56 5.27
N ARG A 14 -3.84 15.25 6.42
CA ARG A 14 -4.96 15.24 7.37
C ARG A 14 -6.29 15.59 6.70
N ARG A 15 -6.34 16.69 5.94
CA ARG A 15 -7.55 17.11 5.22
C ARG A 15 -8.00 16.08 4.19
N ILE A 16 -7.05 15.46 3.47
CA ILE A 16 -7.36 14.42 2.49
C ILE A 16 -7.91 13.17 3.18
N VAL A 17 -7.31 12.74 4.30
CA VAL A 17 -7.76 11.58 5.08
C VAL A 17 -9.16 11.83 5.66
N LEU A 18 -9.45 13.03 6.16
CA LEU A 18 -10.80 13.41 6.60
C LEU A 18 -11.80 13.40 5.44
N ALA A 19 -11.43 13.96 4.29
CA ALA A 19 -12.29 13.96 3.10
C ALA A 19 -12.59 12.53 2.63
N LYS A 20 -11.59 11.64 2.64
CA LYS A 20 -11.75 10.21 2.38
C LYS A 20 -12.71 9.56 3.36
N GLY A 21 -12.53 9.80 4.65
CA GLY A 21 -13.42 9.24 5.68
C GLY A 21 -14.86 9.68 5.52
N ALA A 22 -15.10 10.97 5.25
CA ALA A 22 -16.42 11.49 4.95
C ALA A 22 -17.00 10.90 3.65
N PHE A 23 -16.17 10.76 2.61
CA PHE A 23 -16.58 10.15 1.35
C PHE A 23 -17.02 8.69 1.56
N ASP A 24 -16.21 7.87 2.22
CA ASP A 24 -16.53 6.46 2.48
C ASP A 24 -17.76 6.32 3.35
N PHE A 25 -17.96 7.21 4.33
CA PHE A 25 -19.15 7.23 5.17
C PHE A 25 -20.41 7.46 4.32
N LEU A 26 -20.39 8.50 3.48
CA LEU A 26 -21.50 8.81 2.57
C LEU A 26 -21.71 7.70 1.54
N PHE A 27 -20.62 7.10 1.04
CA PHE A 27 -20.69 6.02 0.08
C PHE A 27 -21.30 4.75 0.69
N ALA A 28 -20.88 4.36 1.90
CA ALA A 28 -21.48 3.25 2.65
C ALA A 28 -22.97 3.49 2.93
N LEU A 29 -23.36 4.69 3.36
CA LEU A 29 -24.76 5.06 3.51
C LEU A 29 -25.52 4.99 2.18
N SER A 30 -24.91 5.45 1.09
CA SER A 30 -25.54 5.40 -0.23
C SER A 30 -25.78 3.95 -0.67
N ILE A 31 -24.87 3.01 -0.39
CA ILE A 31 -25.06 1.59 -0.70
C ILE A 31 -26.23 1.01 0.11
N MET A 32 -26.33 1.35 1.40
CA MET A 32 -27.39 0.82 2.27
C MET A 32 -28.78 1.40 1.97
N PHE A 33 -28.86 2.72 1.80
CA PHE A 33 -30.14 3.45 1.73
C PHE A 33 -30.55 3.84 0.30
N LEU A 34 -29.59 4.04 -0.60
CA LEU A 34 -29.80 4.50 -1.98
C LEU A 34 -29.07 3.61 -3.00
N PRO A 35 -29.29 2.29 -2.99
CA PRO A 35 -28.52 1.34 -3.81
C PRO A 35 -28.62 1.65 -5.30
N LYS A 36 -29.75 2.21 -5.77
CA LYS A 36 -29.95 2.62 -7.17
C LYS A 36 -28.95 3.66 -7.66
N LEU A 37 -28.39 4.47 -6.75
CA LEU A 37 -27.43 5.51 -7.10
C LEU A 37 -26.01 4.93 -7.23
N ALA A 38 -25.60 4.09 -6.27
CA ALA A 38 -24.22 3.66 -6.12
C ALA A 38 -23.96 2.23 -6.60
N TYR A 39 -24.86 1.29 -6.30
CA TYR A 39 -24.69 -0.15 -6.50
C TYR A 39 -25.37 -0.62 -7.78
N ASP A 40 -26.67 -0.32 -7.94
CA ASP A 40 -27.47 -0.67 -9.13
C ASP A 40 -27.46 0.45 -10.20
N GLY A 41 -26.46 1.34 -10.14
CA GLY A 41 -26.41 2.54 -10.97
C GLY A 41 -25.93 2.31 -12.41
N ILE A 42 -26.01 3.37 -13.22
CA ILE A 42 -25.53 3.36 -14.62
C ILE A 42 -24.01 3.13 -14.68
N VAL A 43 -23.25 3.67 -13.73
CA VAL A 43 -21.78 3.58 -13.75
C VAL A 43 -21.30 2.14 -13.58
N PRO A 44 -21.70 1.37 -12.54
CA PRO A 44 -21.32 -0.04 -12.46
C PRO A 44 -21.86 -0.87 -13.64
N ALA A 45 -23.02 -0.51 -14.21
CA ALA A 45 -23.58 -1.21 -15.38
C ALA A 45 -22.72 -1.01 -16.64
N LEU A 46 -22.24 0.22 -16.88
CA LEU A 46 -21.31 0.51 -17.96
C LEU A 46 -19.97 -0.21 -17.73
N VAL A 47 -19.43 -0.17 -16.51
CA VAL A 47 -18.19 -0.89 -16.18
C VAL A 47 -18.34 -2.39 -16.43
N ALA A 48 -19.43 -3.01 -15.96
CA ALA A 48 -19.72 -4.42 -16.24
C ALA A 48 -19.78 -4.71 -17.74
N LYS A 49 -20.45 -3.84 -18.51
CA LYS A 49 -20.55 -3.96 -19.98
C LYS A 49 -19.19 -3.92 -20.68
N TYR A 50 -18.30 -3.02 -20.27
CA TYR A 50 -16.99 -2.85 -20.91
C TYR A 50 -15.92 -3.84 -20.42
N THR A 51 -16.00 -4.27 -19.17
CA THR A 51 -14.99 -5.15 -18.56
C THR A 51 -15.37 -6.62 -18.61
N GLY A 52 -16.64 -6.95 -18.84
CA GLY A 52 -17.17 -8.30 -18.72
C GLY A 52 -17.27 -8.80 -17.27
N LEU A 53 -17.02 -7.93 -16.28
CA LEU A 53 -17.20 -8.26 -14.86
C LEU A 53 -18.68 -8.40 -14.51
N GLN A 54 -18.97 -9.19 -13.48
CA GLN A 54 -20.33 -9.37 -13.02
C GLN A 54 -20.94 -8.05 -12.52
N PHE A 55 -22.17 -7.81 -12.92
CA PHE A 55 -23.03 -6.80 -12.33
C PHE A 55 -23.89 -7.49 -11.27
N VAL A 56 -23.64 -7.15 -10.00
CA VAL A 56 -24.40 -7.72 -8.89
C VAL A 56 -25.51 -6.73 -8.57
N PHE A 57 -26.75 -7.21 -8.62
CA PHE A 57 -27.90 -6.43 -8.16
C PHE A 57 -28.08 -6.64 -6.66
N ARG A 58 -28.50 -5.59 -5.93
CA ARG A 58 -28.79 -5.72 -4.50
C ARG A 58 -29.76 -6.86 -4.19
N ASP A 59 -30.79 -7.03 -5.00
CA ASP A 59 -31.82 -8.05 -4.77
C ASP A 59 -31.31 -9.50 -4.97
N ARG A 60 -30.19 -9.68 -5.68
CA ARG A 60 -29.59 -11.00 -5.91
C ARG A 60 -28.62 -11.41 -4.80
N ASP A 61 -27.97 -10.44 -4.16
CA ASP A 61 -27.04 -10.69 -3.06
C ASP A 61 -27.10 -9.57 -2.00
N PRO A 62 -28.19 -9.49 -1.23
CA PRO A 62 -28.32 -8.46 -0.20
C PRO A 62 -27.26 -8.62 0.90
N GLY A 63 -26.83 -9.86 1.19
CA GLY A 63 -25.80 -10.15 2.18
C GLY A 63 -24.44 -9.56 1.80
N GLY A 64 -24.00 -9.77 0.55
CA GLY A 64 -22.76 -9.18 0.03
C GLY A 64 -22.80 -7.66 0.01
N VAL A 65 -23.95 -7.06 -0.32
CA VAL A 65 -24.14 -5.59 -0.27
C VAL A 65 -23.97 -5.04 1.14
N TYR A 66 -24.65 -5.64 2.13
CA TYR A 66 -24.52 -5.21 3.53
C TYR A 66 -23.10 -5.41 4.04
N PHE A 67 -22.47 -6.54 3.73
CA PHE A 67 -21.08 -6.82 4.09
C PHE A 67 -20.12 -5.76 3.52
N LEU A 68 -20.25 -5.43 2.23
CA LEU A 68 -19.43 -4.39 1.58
C LEU A 68 -19.66 -3.03 2.22
N ALA A 69 -20.92 -2.64 2.45
CA ALA A 69 -21.23 -1.37 3.08
C ALA A 69 -20.68 -1.27 4.52
N SER A 70 -20.76 -2.34 5.30
CA SER A 70 -20.17 -2.40 6.65
C SER A 70 -18.65 -2.28 6.62
N LEU A 71 -18.00 -2.92 5.65
CA LEU A 71 -16.55 -2.82 5.48
C LEU A 71 -16.12 -1.39 5.11
N ILE A 72 -16.82 -0.75 4.16
CA ILE A 72 -16.56 0.64 3.77
C ILE A 72 -16.83 1.58 4.95
N MET A 73 -17.91 1.35 5.72
CA MET A 73 -18.21 2.11 6.93
C MET A 73 -17.08 2.00 7.97
N GLY A 74 -16.53 0.80 8.18
CA GLY A 74 -15.36 0.62 9.05
C GLY A 74 -14.13 1.41 8.55
N CYS A 75 -13.89 1.41 7.24
CA CYS A 75 -12.83 2.21 6.61
C CYS A 75 -13.07 3.71 6.75
N ALA A 76 -14.34 4.15 6.74
CA ALA A 76 -14.74 5.53 6.95
C ALA A 76 -14.38 5.99 8.38
N PHE A 77 -14.79 5.22 9.39
CA PHE A 77 -14.46 5.51 10.79
C PHE A 77 -12.96 5.51 11.04
N ALA A 78 -12.23 4.50 10.53
CA ALA A 78 -10.77 4.45 10.66
C ALA A 78 -10.11 5.70 10.06
N ALA A 79 -10.56 6.14 8.88
CA ALA A 79 -10.04 7.35 8.23
C ALA A 79 -10.42 8.63 8.99
N LEU A 80 -11.66 8.77 9.46
CA LEU A 80 -12.06 9.92 10.27
C LEU A 80 -11.25 10.03 11.56
N SER A 81 -11.09 8.91 12.28
CA SER A 81 -10.26 8.87 13.49
C SER A 81 -8.80 9.19 13.19
N ALA A 82 -8.23 8.65 12.12
CA ALA A 82 -6.87 8.97 11.70
C ALA A 82 -6.71 10.44 11.30
N GLY A 83 -7.69 11.03 10.61
CA GLY A 83 -7.68 12.44 10.22
C GLY A 83 -7.93 13.42 11.37
N MET A 84 -8.41 12.93 12.52
CA MET A 84 -8.44 13.69 13.77
C MET A 84 -7.12 13.61 14.55
N SER A 85 -6.29 12.60 14.27
CA SER A 85 -4.98 12.45 14.90
C SER A 85 -3.96 13.42 14.32
N ASP A 86 -3.06 13.90 15.16
CA ASP A 86 -1.90 14.69 14.74
C ASP A 86 -0.69 13.78 14.43
N GLN A 87 -0.84 12.46 14.44
CA GLN A 87 0.26 11.54 14.13
C GLN A 87 0.36 11.25 12.63
N GLU A 88 1.54 11.47 12.04
CA GLU A 88 1.81 11.16 10.63
C GLU A 88 1.57 9.69 10.28
N ASP A 89 1.90 8.79 11.20
CA ASP A 89 1.76 7.35 11.02
C ASP A 89 0.30 6.90 10.90
N ALA A 90 -0.65 7.63 11.50
CA ALA A 90 -2.07 7.37 11.32
C ALA A 90 -2.50 7.59 9.86
N HIS A 91 -2.03 8.69 9.24
CA HIS A 91 -2.32 8.99 7.84
C HIS A 91 -1.66 7.98 6.88
N LYS A 92 -0.41 7.58 7.17
CA LYS A 92 0.27 6.53 6.40
C LYS A 92 -0.46 5.20 6.50
N THR A 93 -0.96 4.85 7.69
CA THR A 93 -1.73 3.63 7.90
C THR A 93 -3.00 3.61 7.04
N VAL A 94 -3.75 4.72 6.98
CA VAL A 94 -4.93 4.84 6.10
C VAL A 94 -4.55 4.66 4.63
N ALA A 95 -3.48 5.32 4.18
CA ALA A 95 -2.99 5.11 2.82
C ALA A 95 -2.65 3.65 2.57
N THR A 96 -1.93 2.98 3.47
CA THR A 96 -1.58 1.57 3.31
C THR A 96 -2.79 0.66 3.26
N LEU A 97 -3.81 0.90 4.10
CA LEU A 97 -5.06 0.15 4.03
C LEU A 97 -5.75 0.33 2.68
N ASN A 98 -5.87 1.56 2.18
CA ASN A 98 -6.40 1.83 0.84
C ASN A 98 -5.58 1.14 -0.26
N GLY A 99 -4.24 1.20 -0.17
CA GLY A 99 -3.36 0.50 -1.10
C GLY A 99 -3.57 -1.01 -1.09
N MET A 100 -3.77 -1.63 0.08
CA MET A 100 -4.07 -3.06 0.20
C MET A 100 -5.46 -3.40 -0.34
N PHE A 101 -6.49 -2.63 -0.02
CA PHE A 101 -7.84 -2.84 -0.55
C PHE A 101 -7.86 -2.75 -2.07
N ALA A 102 -7.25 -1.71 -2.63
CA ALA A 102 -7.05 -1.55 -4.06
C ALA A 102 -6.34 -2.77 -4.67
N TYR A 103 -5.23 -3.20 -4.07
CA TYR A 103 -4.44 -4.33 -4.57
C TYR A 103 -5.26 -5.62 -4.60
N PHE A 104 -5.87 -6.02 -3.47
CA PHE A 104 -6.63 -7.26 -3.39
C PHE A 104 -7.91 -7.23 -4.24
N GLY A 105 -8.60 -6.09 -4.29
CA GLY A 105 -9.80 -5.94 -5.11
C GLY A 105 -9.50 -5.98 -6.61
N LEU A 106 -8.41 -5.33 -7.06
CA LEU A 106 -7.95 -5.42 -8.45
C LEU A 106 -7.50 -6.85 -8.79
N LEU A 107 -6.74 -7.51 -7.92
CA LEU A 107 -6.34 -8.91 -8.13
C LEU A 107 -7.55 -9.84 -8.24
N GLY A 108 -8.55 -9.66 -7.38
CA GLY A 108 -9.80 -10.42 -7.44
C GLY A 108 -10.53 -10.23 -8.76
N CYS A 109 -10.57 -8.98 -9.26
CA CYS A 109 -11.18 -8.67 -10.56
C CYS A 109 -10.40 -9.26 -11.74
N ILE A 110 -9.07 -9.33 -11.68
CA ILE A 110 -8.21 -9.83 -12.77
C ILE A 110 -8.17 -11.36 -12.79
N PHE A 111 -7.88 -11.99 -11.65
CA PHE A 111 -7.62 -13.43 -11.58
C PHE A 111 -8.88 -14.28 -11.41
N SER A 112 -9.93 -13.72 -10.79
CA SER A 112 -11.17 -14.44 -10.50
C SER A 112 -12.43 -13.61 -10.80
N PRO A 113 -12.58 -13.11 -12.04
CA PRO A 113 -13.66 -12.19 -12.42
C PRO A 113 -15.07 -12.75 -12.23
N LYS A 114 -15.24 -14.08 -12.18
CA LYS A 114 -16.53 -14.76 -11.99
C LYS A 114 -16.85 -15.14 -10.55
N SER A 115 -15.84 -15.22 -9.68
CA SER A 115 -16.00 -15.69 -8.30
C SER A 115 -15.89 -14.56 -7.29
N PHE A 116 -14.99 -13.60 -7.53
CA PHE A 116 -14.69 -12.51 -6.62
C PHE A 116 -14.81 -11.13 -7.29
N GLY A 117 -14.63 -11.06 -8.60
CA GLY A 117 -14.73 -9.81 -9.35
C GLY A 117 -16.17 -9.32 -9.53
N SER A 118 -16.39 -8.03 -9.30
CA SER A 118 -17.61 -7.33 -9.68
C SER A 118 -17.27 -5.93 -10.18
N SER A 119 -18.15 -5.37 -11.00
CA SER A 119 -18.02 -3.97 -11.45
C SER A 119 -17.94 -2.97 -10.29
N VAL A 120 -18.71 -3.20 -9.22
CA VAL A 120 -18.67 -2.39 -7.99
C VAL A 120 -17.34 -2.55 -7.27
N LEU A 121 -16.83 -3.77 -7.12
CA LEU A 121 -15.54 -4.01 -6.48
C LEU A 121 -14.40 -3.35 -7.27
N LEU A 122 -14.44 -3.42 -8.60
CA LEU A 122 -13.46 -2.74 -9.45
C LEU A 122 -13.49 -1.22 -9.22
N LEU A 123 -14.68 -0.61 -9.21
CA LEU A 123 -14.85 0.83 -8.98
C LEU A 123 -14.35 1.24 -7.58
N ALA A 124 -14.72 0.49 -6.53
CA ALA A 124 -14.24 0.73 -5.18
C ALA A 124 -12.71 0.61 -5.10
N SER A 125 -12.14 -0.40 -5.76
CA SER A 125 -10.68 -0.60 -5.79
C SER A 125 -9.96 0.55 -6.51
N LEU A 126 -10.49 1.03 -7.64
CA LEU A 126 -9.94 2.18 -8.37
C LEU A 126 -10.04 3.48 -7.57
N GLN A 127 -11.14 3.67 -6.84
CA GLN A 127 -11.30 4.79 -5.92
C GLN A 127 -10.23 4.74 -4.81
N ASP A 128 -9.97 3.55 -4.25
CA ASP A 128 -8.93 3.38 -3.23
C ASP A 128 -7.53 3.65 -3.76
N VAL A 129 -7.24 3.32 -5.03
CA VAL A 129 -6.00 3.75 -5.70
C VAL A 129 -5.88 5.27 -5.72
N ALA A 130 -6.96 5.98 -6.10
CA ALA A 130 -6.94 7.44 -6.15
C ALA A 130 -6.70 8.05 -4.77
N TRP A 131 -7.39 7.56 -3.73
CA TRP A 131 -7.18 7.99 -2.35
C TRP A 131 -5.77 7.71 -1.84
N PHE A 132 -5.24 6.52 -2.12
CA PHE A 132 -3.86 6.17 -1.80
C PHE A 132 -2.89 7.20 -2.35
N PHE A 133 -2.94 7.48 -3.65
CA PHE A 133 -2.04 8.45 -4.27
C PHE A 133 -2.25 9.88 -3.76
N MET A 134 -3.50 10.29 -3.51
CA MET A 134 -3.78 11.61 -2.94
C MET A 134 -3.16 11.77 -1.55
N ILE A 135 -3.26 10.76 -0.68
CA ILE A 135 -2.66 10.82 0.67
C ILE A 135 -1.14 10.80 0.58
N VAL A 136 -0.56 9.89 -0.22
CA VAL A 136 0.90 9.78 -0.40
C VAL A 136 1.49 11.09 -0.95
N LEU A 137 0.92 11.63 -2.03
CA LEU A 137 1.40 12.88 -2.63
C LEU A 137 1.10 14.10 -1.76
N GLY A 138 -0.06 14.12 -1.09
CA GLY A 138 -0.47 15.20 -0.20
C GLY A 138 0.39 15.30 1.05
N GLY A 139 0.77 14.16 1.63
CA GLY A 139 1.68 14.07 2.78
C GLY A 139 3.17 14.13 2.40
N GLY A 140 3.50 14.01 1.12
CA GLY A 140 4.90 13.89 0.67
C GLY A 140 5.56 12.60 1.18
N TYR A 141 4.78 11.54 1.36
CA TYR A 141 5.26 10.23 1.77
C TYR A 141 5.88 9.51 0.57
N SER A 142 6.87 8.66 0.81
CA SER A 142 7.29 7.67 -0.18
C SER A 142 6.34 6.47 -0.11
N VAL A 143 6.02 5.86 -1.25
CA VAL A 143 5.25 4.60 -1.31
C VAL A 143 5.87 3.51 -0.42
N ALA A 144 7.21 3.44 -0.40
CA ALA A 144 7.92 2.49 0.46
C ALA A 144 7.79 2.81 1.95
N ASP A 145 7.61 4.08 2.31
CA ASP A 145 7.41 4.52 3.70
C ASP A 145 6.00 4.18 4.14
N THR A 146 5.01 4.33 3.25
CA THR A 146 3.61 3.97 3.51
C THR A 146 3.50 2.47 3.79
N LEU A 147 4.10 1.64 2.93
CA LEU A 147 4.10 0.18 3.08
C LEU A 147 4.98 -0.35 4.23
N GLY A 148 5.60 0.51 5.04
CA GLY A 148 6.53 0.11 6.11
C GLY A 148 7.83 -0.54 5.61
N LEU A 149 8.05 -0.56 4.30
CA LEU A 149 9.18 -1.22 3.65
C LEU A 149 10.50 -0.47 3.87
N LYS A 150 10.47 0.83 4.18
CA LYS A 150 11.71 1.60 4.42
C LYS A 150 12.55 1.02 5.57
N ASN A 151 11.92 0.60 6.66
CA ASN A 151 12.62 -0.01 7.79
C ASN A 151 13.18 -1.39 7.44
N ALA A 152 12.41 -2.20 6.70
CA ALA A 152 12.86 -3.50 6.22
C ALA A 152 14.01 -3.39 5.21
N LEU A 153 13.91 -2.46 4.26
CA LEU A 153 14.94 -2.18 3.26
C LEU A 153 16.20 -1.60 3.90
N GLY A 154 16.06 -0.77 4.94
CA GLY A 154 17.18 -0.28 5.74
C GLY A 154 17.97 -1.42 6.37
N LYS A 155 17.28 -2.31 7.10
CA LYS A 155 17.88 -3.51 7.72
C LYS A 155 18.52 -4.44 6.70
N LEU A 156 17.89 -4.64 5.53
CA LEU A 156 18.45 -5.43 4.44
C LEU A 156 19.73 -4.82 3.86
N LYS A 157 19.77 -3.50 3.69
CA LYS A 157 20.97 -2.78 3.22
C LYS A 157 22.12 -2.88 4.22
N GLU A 158 21.81 -2.74 5.51
CA GLU A 158 22.78 -2.87 6.60
C GLU A 158 23.38 -4.28 6.63
N LYS A 159 22.53 -5.32 6.65
CA LYS A 159 22.96 -6.72 6.57
C LYS A 159 23.81 -7.01 5.31
N LYS A 160 23.46 -6.42 4.17
CA LYS A 160 24.24 -6.58 2.93
C LYS A 160 25.62 -5.92 3.03
N ARG A 161 25.75 -4.79 3.73
CA ARG A 161 27.05 -4.15 4.01
C ARG A 161 27.92 -5.01 4.91
N GLU A 162 27.35 -5.60 5.96
CA GLU A 162 28.07 -6.51 6.85
C GLU A 162 28.61 -7.74 6.11
N ILE A 163 27.78 -8.39 5.30
CA ILE A 163 28.20 -9.55 4.50
C ILE A 163 29.32 -9.18 3.52
N ASN A 164 29.24 -8.01 2.88
CA ASN A 164 30.29 -7.55 1.98
C ASN A 164 31.58 -7.24 2.73
N ALA A 165 31.51 -6.56 3.87
CA ALA A 165 32.69 -6.28 4.71
C ALA A 165 33.37 -7.57 5.20
N GLU A 166 32.58 -8.59 5.57
CA GLU A 166 33.12 -9.88 5.98
C GLU A 166 33.79 -10.62 4.81
N ARG A 167 33.19 -10.57 3.61
CA ARG A 167 33.79 -11.14 2.39
C ARG A 167 35.13 -10.47 2.04
N GLU A 168 35.23 -9.15 2.17
CA GLU A 168 36.49 -8.45 1.95
C GLU A 168 37.55 -8.85 2.97
N ARG A 169 37.22 -8.89 4.26
CA ARG A 169 38.14 -9.38 5.30
C ARG A 169 38.66 -10.80 5.02
N ARG A 170 37.79 -11.70 4.56
CA ARG A 170 38.19 -13.07 4.18
C ARG A 170 39.12 -13.09 2.96
N LYS A 171 38.91 -12.22 1.97
CA LYS A 171 39.80 -12.09 0.81
C LYS A 171 41.17 -11.56 1.22
N THR A 172 41.22 -10.54 2.07
CA THR A 172 42.49 -9.97 2.57
C THR A 172 43.28 -10.99 3.38
N LYS A 173 42.63 -11.77 4.26
CA LYS A 173 43.28 -12.86 5.01
C LYS A 173 43.87 -13.92 4.10
N LYS A 174 43.10 -14.40 3.10
CA LYS A 174 43.61 -15.39 2.14
C LYS A 174 44.79 -14.88 1.32
N GLN A 175 44.80 -13.61 0.93
CA GLN A 175 45.94 -13.01 0.23
C GLN A 175 47.19 -12.91 1.12
N GLN A 176 47.03 -12.56 2.39
CA GLN A 176 48.15 -12.53 3.35
C GLN A 176 48.71 -13.94 3.61
N GLU A 177 47.84 -14.95 3.76
CA GLU A 177 48.25 -16.35 3.95
C GLU A 177 49.01 -16.88 2.71
N GLN A 178 48.55 -16.57 1.49
CA GLN A 178 49.23 -16.94 0.25
C GLN A 178 50.58 -16.24 0.08
N GLY A 179 50.68 -14.95 0.45
CA GLY A 179 51.94 -14.21 0.43
C GLY A 179 52.99 -14.82 1.36
N GLN A 180 52.61 -15.18 2.60
CA GLN A 180 53.52 -15.78 3.57
C GLN A 180 53.97 -17.21 3.20
N GLN A 181 53.10 -17.99 2.53
CA GLN A 181 53.50 -19.31 2.01
C GLN A 181 54.49 -19.19 0.84
N GLY A 182 54.34 -18.19 -0.03
CA GLY A 182 55.28 -17.92 -1.12
C GLY A 182 56.68 -17.52 -0.64
N GLU A 183 56.78 -16.73 0.43
CA GLU A 183 58.07 -16.35 1.03
C GLU A 183 58.77 -17.55 1.68
N LYS A 184 58.04 -18.43 2.38
CA LYS A 184 58.63 -19.65 2.96
C LYS A 184 59.20 -20.59 1.91
N HIS A 185 58.47 -20.81 0.80
CA HIS A 185 58.94 -21.71 -0.27
C HIS A 185 60.13 -21.16 -1.06
N SER A 186 60.31 -19.83 -1.12
CA SER A 186 61.43 -19.20 -1.84
C SER A 186 62.74 -19.23 -1.04
N SER A 187 62.67 -19.31 0.29
CA SER A 187 63.85 -19.37 1.17
C SER A 187 64.54 -20.74 1.20
N GLU A 188 63.88 -21.81 0.78
CA GLU A 188 64.42 -23.19 0.84
C GLU A 188 65.08 -23.65 -0.48
N GLY A 189 64.96 -22.90 -1.58
CA GLY A 189 65.49 -23.27 -2.90
C GLY A 189 66.84 -22.65 -3.30
N GLY A 190 67.46 -21.86 -2.42
CA GLY A 190 68.67 -21.09 -2.71
C GLY A 190 69.91 -21.60 -1.97
N THR A 191 70.32 -22.84 -2.21
CA THR A 191 71.63 -23.41 -1.82
C THR A 191 72.10 -24.39 -2.87
#